data_AF-A0A349A400-F1
#
_entry.id   AF-A0A349A400-F1
#
_cell.length_a   1.000
_cell.length_b   1.000
_cell.length_c   1.000
_cell.angle_alpha   90.00
_cell.angle_beta   90.00
_cell.angle_gamma   90.00
#
_symmetry.space_group_name_H-M   'P 1'
#
loop_
_entity.id
_entity.type
_entity.pdbx_description
1 polymer ?
#
loop_
_entity_poly.entity_id
_entity_poly.type
_entity_poly.pdbx_seq_one_letter_code
_entity_poly.pdbx_strand_id
1 'polypeptide(L)' 'MRPFQRRTWRSLGVFLLLLGPGIITSNVDNDAGGITTYSLAGSEYGLALLWTLIP' A
#
# COMPACT_ATOMS: atom_id res chain seq x y z
N MET A 1 -32.79 4.70 -12.08
CA MET A 1 -31.59 4.04 -11.48
C MET A 1 -32.06 2.97 -10.51
N ARG A 2 -31.73 1.70 -10.76
CA ARG A 2 -32.25 0.55 -9.99
C ARG A 2 -31.76 0.63 -8.53
N PRO A 3 -32.59 0.31 -7.52
CA PRO A 3 -32.27 0.49 -6.10
C PRO A 3 -31.01 -0.26 -5.65
N PHE A 4 -30.68 -1.39 -6.30
CA PHE A 4 -29.46 -2.16 -6.06
C PHE A 4 -28.17 -1.37 -6.38
N GLN A 5 -28.19 -0.55 -7.43
CA GLN A 5 -27.04 0.25 -7.87
C GLN A 5 -26.73 1.35 -6.85
N ARG A 6 -27.73 1.98 -6.24
CA ARG A 6 -27.50 3.01 -5.22
C ARG A 6 -26.78 2.46 -3.98
N ARG A 7 -26.95 1.18 -3.65
CA ARG A 7 -26.29 0.54 -2.50
C ARG A 7 -24.81 0.22 -2.77
N THR A 8 -24.47 -0.21 -3.99
CA THR A 8 -23.08 -0.51 -4.36
C THR A 8 -22.23 0.76 -4.45
N TRP A 9 -22.74 1.84 -5.07
CA TRP A 9 -22.03 3.13 -5.15
C TRP A 9 -21.79 3.77 -3.78
N ARG A 10 -22.74 3.64 -2.84
CA ARG A 10 -22.54 4.07 -1.45
C ARG A 10 -21.46 3.26 -0.74
N SER A 11 -21.47 1.94 -0.93
CA SER A 11 -20.48 1.05 -0.31
C SER A 11 -19.06 1.31 -0.85
N LEU A 12 -18.93 1.54 -2.16
CA LEU A 12 -17.67 1.95 -2.80
C LEU A 12 -17.18 3.31 -2.28
N GLY A 13 -18.07 4.30 -2.12
CA GLY A 13 -17.71 5.60 -1.56
C GLY A 13 -17.18 5.50 -0.13
N VAL A 14 -17.82 4.69 0.72
CA VAL A 14 -17.36 4.42 2.09
C VAL A 14 -16.03 3.68 2.10
N PHE A 15 -15.86 2.68 1.22
CA PHE A 15 -14.60 1.96 1.08
C PHE A 15 -13.44 2.89 0.71
N LEU A 16 -13.61 3.74 -0.31
CA LEU A 16 -12.58 4.69 -0.74
C LEU A 16 -12.25 5.74 0.34
N LEU A 17 -13.24 6.16 1.13
CA LEU A 17 -13.02 7.05 2.28
C LEU A 17 -12.10 6.40 3.32
N LEU A 18 -12.31 5.12 3.63
CA LEU A 18 -11.49 4.35 4.57
C LEU A 18 -10.10 4.01 4.01
N LEU A 19 -9.99 3.88 2.69
CA LEU A 19 -8.75 3.57 1.98
C LEU A 19 -7.76 4.76 2.05
N GLY A 20 -8.26 6.00 2.02
CA GLY A 20 -7.45 7.21 2.01
C GLY A 20 -6.34 7.27 3.08
N PRO A 21 -6.67 7.15 4.38
CA PRO A 21 -5.66 7.13 5.44
C PRO A 21 -4.60 6.04 5.28
N GLY A 22 -4.99 4.84 4.83
CA GLY A 22 -4.07 3.72 4.61
C GLY A 22 -3.07 3.99 3.48
N ILE A 23 -3.51 4.56 2.35
CA ILE A 23 -2.60 4.96 1.25
C ILE A 23 -1.57 5.99 1.73
N ILE A 24 -2.03 6.97 2.53
CA ILE A 24 -1.17 8.05 3.01
C ILE A 24 -0.06 7.48 3.89
N THR A 25 -0.41 6.62 4.86
CA THR A 25 0.58 6.00 5.74
C THR A 25 1.50 5.04 4.99
N SER A 26 0.99 4.24 4.05
CA SER A 26 1.81 3.33 3.25
C SER A 26 2.80 4.04 2.33
N ASN A 27 2.53 5.28 1.92
CA ASN A 27 3.49 6.06 1.13
C ASN A 27 4.67 6.57 1.96
N VAL A 28 4.50 6.78 3.26
CA VAL A 28 5.57 7.26 4.14
C VAL A 28 6.71 6.23 4.22
N ASP A 29 6.40 4.93 4.11
CA ASP A 29 7.39 3.85 4.14
C ASP A 29 8.23 3.75 2.85
N ASN A 30 7.88 4.50 1.79
CA ASN A 30 8.57 4.48 0.50
C ASN A 30 9.37 5.78 0.26
N ASP A 31 10.02 6.29 1.30
CA ASP A 31 10.88 7.47 1.23
C ASP A 31 12.26 7.14 0.63
N ALA A 32 13.09 8.17 0.46
CA ALA A 32 14.44 8.00 -0.10
C ALA A 32 15.34 7.10 0.78
N GLY A 33 15.13 7.09 2.11
CA GLY A 33 15.86 6.23 3.04
C GLY A 33 15.52 4.75 2.83
N GLY A 34 14.24 4.43 2.70
CA GLY A 34 13.76 3.09 2.36
C GLY A 34 14.36 2.60 1.04
N ILE A 35 14.26 3.38 -0.02
CA ILE A 35 14.82 3.03 -1.34
C ILE A 35 16.33 2.76 -1.27
N THR A 36 17.09 3.60 -0.56
CA THR A 36 18.53 3.42 -0.42
C THR A 36 18.87 2.13 0.32
N THR A 37 18.16 1.86 1.42
CA THR A 37 18.39 0.68 2.27
C THR A 37 18.08 -0.61 1.51
N TYR A 38 16.93 -0.68 0.82
CA TYR A 38 16.55 -1.86 0.04
C TYR A 38 17.48 -2.08 -1.16
N SER A 39 17.94 -1.01 -1.79
CA SER A 39 18.88 -1.10 -2.92
C SER A 39 20.23 -1.68 -2.47
N LEU A 40 20.78 -1.18 -1.36
CA LEU A 40 22.05 -1.67 -0.82
C LEU A 40 21.91 -3.11 -0.28
N ALA A 41 20.83 -3.40 0.44
CA ALA A 41 20.55 -4.75 0.91
C ALA A 41 20.36 -5.72 -0.27
N GLY A 42 19.71 -5.29 -1.36
CA GLY A 42 19.55 -6.08 -2.58
C GLY A 42 20.87 -6.30 -3.33
N SER A 43 21.77 -5.31 -3.38
CA SER A 43 23.09 -5.48 -4.01
C SER A 43 24.01 -6.41 -3.24
N GLU A 44 23.93 -6.41 -1.90
CA GLU A 44 24.78 -7.23 -1.03
C GLU A 44 24.24 -8.66 -0.85
N TYR A 45 22.92 -8.81 -0.66
CA TYR A 45 22.30 -10.08 -0.25
C TYR A 45 21.39 -10.71 -1.32
N GLY A 46 21.21 -10.06 -2.48
CA GLY A 46 20.30 -10.53 -3.52
C GLY A 46 18.87 -10.69 -2.99
N LEU A 47 18.27 -11.87 -3.22
CA LEU A 47 16.89 -12.17 -2.80
C LEU A 47 16.78 -12.79 -1.40
N ALA A 48 17.90 -12.99 -0.69
CA ALA A 48 17.90 -13.71 0.59
C ALA A 48 17.08 -13.03 1.71
N LEU A 49 16.89 -11.71 1.60
CA LEU A 49 16.16 -10.90 2.59
C LEU A 49 14.71 -10.56 2.18
N LEU A 50 14.20 -11.07 1.05
CA LEU A 50 12.87 -10.69 0.56
C LEU A 50 11.73 -11.00 1.56
N TRP A 51 11.93 -12.01 2.41
CA TRP A 51 10.97 -12.39 3.45
C TRP A 51 10.76 -11.33 4.53
N THR A 52 11.70 -10.40 4.73
CA THR A 52 11.57 -9.33 5.74
C THR A 52 10.64 -8.20 5.29
N LEU A 53 10.27 -8.15 4.01
CA LEU A 53 9.35 -7.15 3.44
C LEU A 53 7.88 -7.54 3.60
N ILE A 54 7.61 -8.73 4.11
CA ILE A 54 6.27 -9.22 4.41
C ILE A 54 5.97 -8.85 5.88
N PRO A 55 4.94 -8.03 6.16
CA PRO A 55 4.54 -7.70 7.53
C PRO A 55 3.93 -8.88 8.29
#